data_AF-A0A1Z4I962-F1
#
_entry.id   AF-A0A1Z4I962-F1
#
_cell.length_a   1.000
_cell.length_b   1.000
_cell.length_c   1.000
_cell.angle_alpha   90.00
_cell.angle_beta   90.00
_cell.angle_gamma   90.00
#
_symmetry.space_group_name_H-M   'P 1'
#
loop_
_entity.id
_entity.type
_entity.pdbx_description
1 polymer ?
#
loop_
_entity_poly.entity_id
_entity_poly.type
_entity_poly.pdbx_seq_one_letter_code
_entity_poly.pdbx_strand_id
1 'polypeptide(L)'
;MNVVLPRFLKSAYRREPVISVLITMGVVDALIGGLDDSWTLFAVGLGTAGVSLAFKLWRMSQQRPPVVEEPVVQHYLPPRSSSSTLPMLTVQKKKPPY
;
A
#
# COMPACT_ATOMS: atom_id res chain seq x y z
N MET A 1 10.09 -21.12 3.80
CA MET A 1 9.28 -21.03 2.57
C MET A 1 9.22 -19.57 2.15
N ASN A 2 9.52 -19.24 0.90
CA ASN A 2 9.78 -17.87 0.46
C ASN A 2 8.47 -17.06 0.31
N VAL A 3 7.90 -16.62 1.44
CA VAL A 3 6.60 -15.89 1.49
C VAL A 3 6.67 -14.48 0.91
N VAL A 4 7.90 -14.01 0.68
CA VAL A 4 8.20 -12.67 0.17
C VAL A 4 7.79 -12.56 -1.30
N LEU A 5 8.13 -13.54 -2.12
CA LEU A 5 7.90 -13.54 -3.56
C LEU A 5 6.42 -13.40 -3.97
N PRO A 6 5.46 -14.19 -3.41
CA PRO A 6 4.05 -14.02 -3.75
C PRO A 6 3.47 -12.69 -3.27
N ARG A 7 3.97 -12.15 -2.14
CA ARG A 7 3.52 -10.86 -1.60
C ARG A 7 4.03 -9.69 -2.45
N PHE A 8 5.26 -9.78 -2.94
CA PHE A 8 5.82 -8.83 -3.89
C PHE A 8 5.10 -8.87 -5.23
N LEU A 9 4.79 -10.06 -5.75
CA LEU A 9 4.06 -10.21 -7.02
C LEU A 9 2.66 -9.57 -6.93
N LYS A 10 1.93 -9.87 -5.84
CA LYS A 10 0.59 -9.32 -5.59
C LYS A 10 0.61 -7.81 -5.39
N SER A 11 1.62 -7.28 -4.69
CA SER A 11 1.78 -5.84 -4.47
C SER A 11 2.21 -5.11 -5.75
N ALA A 12 3.12 -5.69 -6.54
CA ALA A 12 3.61 -5.10 -7.78
C ALA A 12 2.48 -4.99 -8.82
N TYR A 13 1.67 -6.04 -8.96
CA TYR A 13 0.52 -6.03 -9.87
C TYR A 13 -0.51 -4.95 -9.50
N ARG A 14 -0.73 -4.72 -8.19
CA ARG A 14 -1.75 -3.79 -7.71
C ARG A 14 -1.31 -2.32 -7.68
N ARG A 15 -0.01 -2.05 -7.51
CA ARG A 15 0.55 -0.67 -7.49
C ARG A 15 0.99 -0.19 -8.87
N GLU A 16 1.62 -1.06 -9.67
CA GLU A 16 2.31 -0.67 -10.92
C GLU A 16 2.16 -1.73 -12.02
N PRO A 17 0.92 -1.93 -12.53
CA PRO A 17 0.64 -2.98 -13.52
C PRO A 17 1.49 -2.82 -14.80
N VAL A 18 1.69 -1.60 -15.29
CA VAL A 18 2.43 -1.31 -16.52
C VAL A 18 3.90 -1.73 -16.42
N ILE A 19 4.58 -1.37 -15.33
CA ILE A 19 6.00 -1.71 -15.12
C ILE A 19 6.17 -3.23 -15.00
N SER A 20 5.24 -3.92 -14.35
CA SER A 20 5.28 -5.38 -14.25
C SER A 20 5.17 -6.07 -15.61
N VAL A 21 4.26 -5.60 -16.46
CA VAL A 21 4.07 -6.13 -17.83
C VAL A 21 5.31 -5.88 -18.68
N LEU A 22 5.88 -4.68 -18.62
CA LEU A 22 7.10 -4.35 -19.37
C LEU A 22 8.30 -5.20 -18.96
N ILE A 23 8.49 -5.43 -17.64
CA ILE A 23 9.55 -6.32 -17.16
C ILE A 23 9.32 -7.74 -17.65
N THR A 24 8.10 -8.28 -17.55
CA THR A 24 7.82 -9.64 -18.04
C THR A 24 8.04 -9.77 -19.54
N MET A 25 7.62 -8.77 -20.32
CA MET A 25 7.80 -8.77 -21.77
C MET A 25 9.28 -8.73 -22.13
N GLY A 26 10.07 -7.83 -21.52
CA GLY A 26 11.50 -7.75 -21.77
C GLY A 26 12.27 -9.01 -21.36
N VAL A 27 11.88 -9.66 -20.25
CA VAL A 27 12.46 -10.94 -19.84
C VAL A 27 12.14 -12.05 -20.86
N VAL A 28 10.90 -12.11 -21.35
CA VAL A 28 10.50 -13.08 -22.37
C VAL A 28 11.25 -12.84 -23.67
N ASP A 29 11.33 -11.60 -24.15
CA ASP A 29 12.06 -11.24 -25.38
C ASP A 29 13.56 -11.54 -25.26
N ALA A 30 14.16 -11.32 -24.09
CA ALA A 30 15.56 -11.68 -23.84
C ALA A 30 15.78 -13.20 -23.84
N LEU A 31 14.85 -13.97 -23.27
CA LEU A 31 14.94 -15.43 -23.29
C LEU A 31 14.78 -15.99 -24.70
N ILE A 32 13.79 -15.51 -25.46
CA ILE A 32 13.59 -15.92 -26.86
C ILE A 32 14.82 -15.52 -27.69
N GLY A 33 15.27 -14.27 -27.53
CA GLY A 33 16.43 -13.76 -28.25
C GLY A 33 17.73 -14.53 -27.97
N GLY A 34 17.94 -14.93 -26.71
CA GLY A 34 19.08 -15.73 -26.30
C GLY A 34 19.01 -17.20 -26.72
N LEU A 35 17.80 -17.78 -26.85
CA LEU A 35 17.60 -19.15 -27.32
C LEU A 35 17.74 -19.27 -28.84
N ASP A 36 17.32 -18.24 -29.58
CA ASP A 36 17.37 -18.19 -31.05
C ASP A 36 18.65 -17.51 -31.60
N ASP A 37 19.64 -17.23 -30.75
CA ASP A 37 20.91 -16.54 -31.08
C ASP A 37 20.70 -15.17 -31.78
N SER A 38 19.55 -14.56 -31.53
CA SER A 38 19.15 -13.29 -32.13
C SER A 38 19.54 -12.14 -31.20
N TRP A 39 20.72 -11.59 -31.47
CA TRP A 39 21.34 -10.51 -30.70
C TRP A 39 20.44 -9.28 -30.51
N THR A 40 19.63 -8.95 -31.53
CA THR A 40 18.72 -7.79 -31.49
C THR A 40 17.56 -8.01 -30.52
N LEU A 41 16.91 -9.16 -30.55
CA LEU A 41 15.82 -9.51 -29.62
C LEU A 41 16.35 -9.60 -28.20
N PHE A 42 17.53 -10.20 -28.02
CA PHE A 42 18.19 -10.26 -26.73
C PHE A 42 18.47 -8.87 -26.17
N ALA A 43 19.09 -7.98 -26.95
CA ALA A 43 19.41 -6.61 -26.52
C ALA A 43 18.15 -5.77 -26.27
N VAL A 44 17.11 -5.92 -27.09
CA VAL A 44 15.83 -5.22 -26.89
C VAL A 44 15.18 -5.68 -25.60
N GLY A 45 15.09 -6.99 -25.36
CA GLY A 45 14.50 -7.55 -24.14
C GLY A 45 15.26 -7.17 -22.87
N LEU A 46 16.60 -7.26 -22.91
CA LEU A 46 17.46 -6.86 -21.80
C LEU A 46 17.35 -5.35 -21.52
N GLY A 47 17.28 -4.55 -22.59
CA GLY A 47 17.09 -3.11 -22.52
C GLY A 47 15.74 -2.74 -21.91
N THR A 48 14.64 -3.37 -22.36
CA THR A 48 13.30 -3.09 -21.81
C THR A 48 13.19 -3.50 -20.36
N ALA A 49 13.66 -4.70 -20.00
CA ALA A 49 13.63 -5.18 -18.62
C ALA A 49 14.51 -4.30 -17.71
N GLY A 50 15.72 -3.96 -18.17
CA GLY A 50 16.67 -3.12 -17.45
C GLY A 50 16.15 -1.70 -17.21
N VAL A 51 15.65 -1.03 -18.26
CA VAL A 51 15.07 0.32 -18.15
C VAL A 51 13.86 0.33 -17.24
N SER A 52 12.97 -0.66 -17.37
CA SER A 52 11.78 -0.76 -16.52
C SER A 52 12.14 -0.98 -15.05
N LEU A 53 13.15 -1.81 -14.78
CA LEU A 53 13.64 -2.05 -13.43
C LEU A 53 14.34 -0.81 -12.84
N ALA A 54 15.19 -0.14 -13.62
CA ALA A 54 15.85 1.09 -13.22
C ALA A 54 14.83 2.20 -12.91
N PHE A 55 13.82 2.35 -13.77
CA PHE A 55 12.73 3.31 -13.56
C PHE A 55 11.93 2.99 -12.29
N LYS A 56 11.63 1.72 -12.04
CA LYS A 56 10.98 1.26 -10.80
C LYS A 56 11.80 1.61 -9.56
N LEU A 57 13.10 1.32 -9.59
CA LEU A 57 14.01 1.60 -8.48
C LEU A 57 14.13 3.10 -8.24
N TRP A 58 14.24 3.90 -9.31
CA TRP A 58 14.28 5.36 -9.20
C TRP A 58 12.98 5.91 -8.61
N ARG A 59 11.82 5.46 -9.10
CA ARG A 59 10.52 5.86 -8.58
C ARG A 59 10.34 5.47 -7.11
N MET A 60 10.83 4.29 -6.73
CA MET A 60 10.79 3.81 -5.34
C MET A 60 11.71 4.63 -4.42
N SER A 61 12.86 5.09 -4.92
CA SER A 61 13.74 6.02 -4.20
C SER A 61 13.13 7.42 -4.04
N GLN A 62 12.34 7.87 -5.02
CA GLN A 62 11.62 9.15 -4.96
C GLN A 62 10.38 9.09 -4.07
N GLN A 63 9.76 7.92 -3.95
CA GLN A 63 8.66 7.68 -3.02
C GLN A 63 9.24 7.70 -1.61
N ARG A 64 9.09 8.85 -0.92
CA ARG A 64 9.33 8.97 0.52
C ARG A 64 8.74 7.75 1.23
N PRO A 65 9.41 7.21 2.28
CA PRO A 65 8.88 6.07 3.03
C PRO A 65 7.41 6.37 3.29
N PRO A 66 6.48 5.43 2.99
CA PRO A 66 5.09 5.65 3.27
C PRO A 66 5.07 6.08 4.73
N VAL A 67 4.60 7.30 4.97
CA VAL A 67 4.19 7.73 6.31
C VAL A 67 3.45 6.52 6.80
N VAL A 68 4.00 5.86 7.83
CA VAL A 68 3.33 4.75 8.47
C VAL A 68 2.00 5.38 8.82
N GLU A 69 0.96 5.06 8.04
CA GLU A 69 -0.39 5.40 8.42
C GLU A 69 -0.53 4.60 9.68
N GLU A 70 -0.22 5.25 10.81
CA GLU A 70 -0.55 4.75 12.13
C GLU A 70 -1.97 4.26 11.98
N PRO A 71 -2.22 2.96 12.21
CA PRO A 71 -3.51 2.37 11.95
C PRO A 71 -4.49 3.31 12.62
N VAL A 72 -5.30 4.03 11.84
CA VAL A 72 -6.23 5.02 12.37
C VAL A 72 -7.15 4.18 13.23
N VAL A 73 -6.85 4.16 14.52
CA VAL A 73 -7.59 3.40 15.51
C VAL A 73 -8.95 4.05 15.42
N GLN A 74 -9.88 3.35 14.76
CA GLN A 74 -11.25 3.78 14.66
C GLN A 74 -11.77 3.74 16.08
N HIS A 75 -11.62 4.87 16.77
CA HIS A 75 -12.13 5.06 18.09
C HIS A 75 -13.64 5.13 17.94
N TYR A 76 -14.31 4.00 18.16
CA TYR A 76 -15.77 3.92 18.22
C TYR A 76 -16.36 4.78 19.35
N LEU A 77 -15.50 5.30 20.23
CA LEU A 77 -15.85 6.17 21.34
C LEU A 77 -15.00 7.44 21.28
N PRO A 78 -15.57 8.63 21.55
CA PRO A 78 -14.79 9.85 21.65
C PRO A 78 -13.76 9.74 22.78
N PRO A 79 -12.53 10.29 22.61
CA PRO A 79 -11.46 10.22 23.60
C PRO A 79 -11.78 10.94 24.92
N ARG A 80 -12.84 11.76 24.95
CA ARG A 80 -13.44 12.31 26.16
C ARG A 80 -14.88 11.85 26.29
N SER A 81 -15.16 11.14 27.38
CA SER A 81 -16.51 10.92 27.89
C SER A 81 -17.15 12.28 28.13
N SER A 82 -18.11 12.64 27.28
CA SER A 82 -18.93 13.84 27.42
C SER A 82 -20.07 13.54 28.40
N SER A 83 -19.72 13.14 29.62
CA SER A 83 -20.67 13.08 30.73
C SER A 83 -20.99 14.52 31.14
N SER A 84 -21.98 15.13 30.48
CA SER A 84 -22.62 16.32 31.02
C SER A 84 -23.10 15.97 32.43
N THR A 85 -22.61 16.70 33.45
CA THR A 85 -23.02 16.56 34.84
C THR A 85 -24.55 16.46 34.88
N LEU A 86 -25.04 15.28 35.29
CA LEU A 86 -26.47 15.00 35.35
C LEU A 86 -27.17 16.14 36.09
N PRO A 87 -28.27 16.70 35.54
CA PRO A 87 -28.98 17.79 36.18
C PRO A 87 -29.41 17.33 37.57
N MET A 88 -29.06 18.12 38.59
CA MET A 88 -29.37 17.81 39.97
C MET A 88 -30.89 17.84 40.15
N LEU A 89 -31.51 16.67 40.32
CA LEU A 89 -32.92 16.54 40.65
C LEU A 89 -33.15 17.18 42.02
N THR A 90 -33.58 18.43 42.02
CA THR A 90 -34.01 19.12 43.24
C THR A 90 -35.31 18.47 43.70
N VAL A 91 -35.20 17.58 44.69
CA VAL A 91 -36.38 17.04 45.38
C VAL A 91 -37.01 18.20 46.15
N GLN A 92 -38.07 18.79 45.59
CA GLN A 92 -38.95 19.73 46.28
C GLN A 92 -39.51 19.01 47.52
N LYS A 93 -38.95 19.33 48.70
CA LYS A 93 -39.50 18.93 50.00
C LYS A 93 -40.95 19.43 50.07
N LYS A 94 -41.91 18.53 49.94
CA LYS A 94 -43.29 18.79 50.36
C LYS A 94 -43.26 19.05 51.88
N LYS A 95 -43.50 20.30 52.28
CA LYS A 95 -43.90 20.62 53.65
C LYS A 95 -45.38 20.23 53.80
N PRO A 96 -45.76 19.34 54.73
CA PRO A 96 -47.15 19.17 55.08
C PRO A 96 -47.67 20.44 55.80
N PRO A 97 -48.94 20.82 55.59
CA PRO A 97 -49.54 22.01 56.17
C PRO A 97 -49.93 21.80 57.64
N TYR A 98 -49.60 22.80 58.45
CA TYR A 98 -49.98 23.07 59.86
C TYR A 98 -49.74 21.96 60.90
#